data_AF-A0AA97F9T1-F1
#
_entry.id   AF-A0AA97F9T1-F1
#
_cell.length_a   1.000
_cell.length_b   1.000
_cell.length_c   1.000
_cell.angle_alpha   90.00
_cell.angle_beta   90.00
_cell.angle_gamma   90.00
#
_symmetry.space_group_name_H-M   'P 1'
#
loop_
_entity.id
_entity.type
_entity.pdbx_description
1 polymer ?
#
loop_
_entity_poly.entity_id
_entity_poly.type
_entity_poly.pdbx_seq_one_letter_code
_entity_poly.pdbx_strand_id
1 'polypeptide(L)' 'MGAAALRKTLRWLHIIGGLILGTYLYSPWGSDPVFTFATLYIIIPAMAISGIWMWQQAAISRLFRRQAKS' A
#
# COMPACT_ATOMS: atom_id res chain seq x y z
N MET A 1 8.30 16.91 -2.81
CA MET A 1 6.92 16.59 -3.25
C MET A 1 5.94 17.12 -2.22
N GLY A 2 4.85 17.78 -2.64
CA GLY A 2 3.83 18.26 -1.70
C GLY A 2 3.02 17.11 -1.09
N ALA A 3 2.51 17.30 0.14
CA ALA A 3 1.75 16.28 0.86
C ALA A 3 0.51 15.77 0.07
N ALA A 4 -0.08 16.61 -0.77
CA ALA A 4 -1.19 16.23 -1.66
C ALA A 4 -0.75 15.30 -2.80
N ALA A 5 0.42 15.53 -3.37
CA ALA A 5 0.98 14.67 -4.41
C ALA A 5 1.32 13.28 -3.85
N LEU A 6 1.91 13.20 -2.65
CA LEU A 6 2.22 11.94 -1.99
C LEU A 6 0.98 11.07 -1.75
N ARG A 7 -0.13 11.66 -1.29
CA ARG A 7 -1.41 10.95 -1.12
C ARG A 7 -1.94 10.37 -2.42
N LYS A 8 -1.86 11.15 -3.50
CA LYS A 8 -2.31 10.72 -4.82
C LYS A 8 -1.47 9.54 -5.32
N THR A 9 -0.16 9.60 -5.15
CA THR A 9 0.77 8.50 -5.52
C THR A 9 0.50 7.24 -4.72
N LEU A 10 0.40 7.33 -3.38
CA LEU A 10 0.09 6.18 -2.53
C LEU A 10 -1.24 5.51 -2.89
N ARG A 11 -2.27 6.31 -3.19
CA ARG A 11 -3.57 5.79 -3.63
C ARG A 11 -3.46 5.01 -4.94
N TRP A 12 -2.78 5.56 -5.93
CA TRP A 12 -2.61 4.87 -7.22
C TRP A 12 -1.76 3.61 -7.09
N LEU A 13 -0.68 3.64 -6.29
CA LEU A 13 0.11 2.44 -5.99
C LEU A 13 -0.75 1.34 -5.34
N HIS A 14 -1.60 1.70 -4.37
CA HIS A 14 -2.47 0.75 -3.69
C HIS A 14 -3.54 0.17 -4.63
N ILE A 15 -4.14 0.99 -5.50
CA ILE A 15 -5.11 0.51 -6.49
C ILE A 15 -4.46 -0.47 -7.48
N ILE A 16 -3.27 -0.13 -7.99
CA ILE A 16 -2.53 -1.00 -8.90
C ILE A 16 -2.11 -2.30 -8.20
N GLY A 17 -1.63 -2.22 -6.96
CA GLY A 17 -1.28 -3.40 -6.17
C GLY A 17 -2.50 -4.29 -5.89
N GLY A 18 -3.67 -3.70 -5.60
CA GLY A 18 -4.93 -4.44 -5.47
C GLY A 18 -5.37 -5.12 -6.77
N LEU A 19 -5.13 -4.48 -7.92
CA LEU A 19 -5.40 -5.10 -9.23
C LEU A 19 -4.48 -6.32 -9.47
N ILE A 20 -3.19 -6.21 -9.13
CA ILE A 20 -2.23 -7.34 -9.22
C ILE A 20 -2.64 -8.48 -8.29
N LEU A 21 -3.12 -8.18 -7.07
CA LEU A 21 -3.69 -9.21 -6.19
C LEU A 21 -4.93 -9.85 -6.80
N GLY A 22 -5.79 -9.07 -7.46
CA GLY A 22 -6.94 -9.58 -8.18
C GLY A 22 -6.54 -10.54 -9.32
N THR A 23 -5.53 -10.20 -10.11
CA THR A 23 -5.04 -11.11 -11.15
C THR A 23 -4.42 -12.36 -10.55
N TYR A 24 -3.67 -12.26 -9.45
CA TYR A 24 -3.18 -13.43 -8.73
C TYR A 24 -4.29 -14.38 -8.30
N LEU A 25 -5.40 -13.84 -7.79
CA LEU A 25 -6.50 -14.64 -7.23
C LEU A 25 -7.42 -15.23 -8.31
N TYR A 26 -7.63 -14.51 -9.40
CA TYR A 26 -8.64 -14.84 -10.42
C TYR A 26 -8.07 -15.29 -11.77
N SER A 27 -6.74 -15.29 -11.96
CA SER A 27 -6.08 -15.80 -13.17
C SER A 27 -5.17 -17.00 -12.83
N PRO A 28 -4.85 -17.87 -13.80
CA PRO A 28 -3.92 -18.99 -13.62
C PRO A 28 -2.49 -18.59 -13.24
N TRP A 29 -2.18 -17.29 -13.10
CA TRP A 29 -0.86 -16.80 -12.69
C TRP A 29 -0.43 -17.24 -11.29
N GLY A 30 -1.36 -17.65 -10.41
CA GLY A 30 -1.01 -18.28 -9.14
C GLY A 30 -0.27 -19.63 -9.27
N SER A 31 -0.23 -20.20 -10.47
CA SER A 31 0.53 -21.42 -10.78
C SER A 31 2.02 -21.15 -10.97
N ASP A 32 2.41 -19.90 -11.22
CA ASP A 32 3.81 -19.51 -11.41
C ASP A 32 4.48 -19.30 -10.03
N PRO A 33 5.53 -20.08 -9.69
CA PRO A 33 6.18 -19.99 -8.37
C PRO A 33 6.80 -18.62 -8.07
N VAL A 34 7.32 -17.93 -9.09
CA VAL A 34 7.94 -16.61 -8.94
C VAL A 34 6.86 -15.57 -8.67
N PHE A 35 5.75 -15.64 -9.40
CA PHE A 35 4.62 -14.74 -9.22
C PHE A 35 3.96 -14.93 -7.85
N THR A 36 3.82 -16.18 -7.39
CA THR A 36 3.33 -16.51 -6.04
C THR A 36 4.26 -15.96 -4.96
N PHE A 37 5.57 -16.17 -5.09
CA PHE A 37 6.54 -15.61 -4.15
C PHE A 37 6.47 -14.08 -4.09
N ALA A 38 6.47 -13.41 -5.24
CA ALA A 38 6.37 -11.96 -5.32
C ALA A 38 5.05 -11.46 -4.69
N THR A 39 3.94 -12.15 -4.96
CA THR A 39 2.64 -11.77 -4.40
C THR A 39 2.65 -11.86 -2.87
N LEU A 40 3.08 -12.99 -2.32
CA LEU A 40 3.01 -13.25 -0.88
C LEU A 40 4.00 -12.41 -0.06
N TYR A 41 5.24 -12.26 -0.55
CA TYR A 41 6.32 -11.66 0.22
C TYR A 41 6.61 -10.20 -0.14
N ILE A 42 6.09 -9.70 -1.26
CA ILE A 42 6.34 -8.32 -1.71
C ILE A 42 5.02 -7.56 -1.83
N ILE A 43 4.09 -8.04 -2.66
CA ILE A 43 2.85 -7.31 -2.96
C ILE A 43 1.96 -7.22 -1.72
N ILE A 44 1.70 -8.33 -1.02
CA ILE A 44 0.84 -8.32 0.18
C ILE A 44 1.41 -7.41 1.29
N PRO A 45 2.70 -7.50 1.68
CA PRO A 45 3.27 -6.57 2.67
C PRO A 45 3.22 -5.12 2.22
N ALA A 46 3.53 -4.82 0.95
CA ALA A 46 3.46 -3.46 0.41
C ALA A 46 2.02 -2.92 0.43
N MET A 47 1.04 -3.76 0.12
CA MET A 47 -0.39 -3.45 0.19
C MET A 47 -0.85 -3.19 1.63
N ALA A 48 -0.41 -4.01 2.58
CA ALA A 48 -0.71 -3.80 4.00
C ALA A 48 -0.13 -2.46 4.51
N ILE A 49 1.14 -2.18 4.22
CA ILE A 49 1.81 -0.94 4.64
C ILE A 49 1.12 0.28 4.01
N SER A 50 0.85 0.24 2.70
CA SER A 50 0.18 1.35 2.01
C SER A 50 -1.26 1.55 2.51
N GLY A 51 -2.00 0.48 2.78
CA GLY A 51 -3.33 0.53 3.37
C GLY A 51 -3.33 1.14 4.77
N ILE A 52 -2.45 0.69 5.66
CA ILE A 52 -2.28 1.24 7.00
C ILE A 52 -1.88 2.72 6.93
N TRP A 53 -0.95 3.08 6.06
CA TRP A 53 -0.51 4.46 5.90
C TRP A 53 -1.64 5.38 5.46
N MET A 54 -2.47 4.94 4.50
CA MET A 54 -3.63 5.71 4.06
C MET A 54 -4.71 5.82 5.14
N TRP A 55 -4.94 4.76 5.90
CA TRP A 55 -5.94 4.74 6.98
C TRP A 55 -5.50 5.59 8.18
N GLN A 56 -4.26 5.45 8.62
CA GLN A 56 -3.72 6.15 9.78
C GLN A 56 -3.10 7.51 9.45
N GLN A 57 -3.12 7.97 8.20
CA GLN A 57 -2.49 9.24 7.82
C GLN A 57 -2.97 10.41 8.69
N ALA A 58 -4.27 10.45 9.00
CA ALA A 58 -4.86 11.47 9.86
C ALA A 58 -4.34 11.35 11.30
N ALA A 59 -4.27 10.14 11.86
CA ALA A 59 -3.76 9.88 13.21
C ALA A 59 -2.26 10.21 13.32
N ILE A 60 -1.45 9.75 12.36
CA ILE A 60 -0.02 10.03 12.26
C ILE A 60 0.23 11.54 12.16
N SER A 61 -0.51 12.25 11.30
CA SER A 61 -0.38 13.71 11.18
C SER A 61 -0.72 14.45 12.48
N ARG A 62 -1.63 13.90 13.29
CA ARG A 62 -2.04 14.48 14.58
C ARG A 62 -0.98 14.25 15.67
N LEU A 63 -0.30 13.09 15.66
CA LEU A 63 0.81 12.79 16.57
C LEU A 63 2.02 13.69 16.30
N PHE A 64 2.42 13.87 15.03
CA PHE A 64 3.53 14.76 14.69
C PHE A 64 3.26 16.23 15.05
N ARG A 65 2.00 16.69 14.91
CA ARG A 65 1.60 18.05 15.35
C ARG A 65 1.57 18.22 16.87
N ARG A 66 1.39 17.14 17.63
CA ARG A 66 1.43 17.16 19.10
C ARG A 66 2.85 17.24 19.63
N GLN A 67 3.81 16.52 19.03
CA GLN A 67 5.22 16.63 19.42
C GLN A 67 5.82 18.00 19.10
N ALA A 68 5.46 18.62 17.98
CA ALA A 68 5.96 19.96 17.62
C ALA A 68 5.45 21.11 18.51
N LYS A 69 4.51 20.84 19.43
CA LYS A 69 3.93 21.81 20.37
C LYS A 69 4.38 21.60 21.82
N SER A 70 5.25 20.63 22.10
CA SER A 70 5.77 20.33 23.44
C SER A 70 7.22 20.76 23.59
#